data_AF-A0A4S8KLY5-F1
#
_entry.id   AF-A0A4S8KLY5-F1
#
_cell.length_a   1.000
_cell.length_b   1.000
_cell.length_c   1.000
_cell.angle_alpha   90.00
_cell.angle_beta   90.00
_cell.angle_gamma   90.00
#
_symmetry.space_group_name_H-M   'P 1'
#
loop_
_entity.id
_entity.type
_entity.pdbx_description
1 polymer ?
#
loop_
_entity_poly.entity_id
_entity_poly.type
_entity_poly.pdbx_seq_one_letter_code
_entity_poly.pdbx_strand_id
1 'polypeptide(L)' 'ATITGYITLSMQLYLSPMYWKQDYHTSALSGHAWTQELIHGHPDRIYTELGMQLHVYFALLMELRMMGYEDSR' A
#
# COMPACT_ATOMS: atom_id res chain seq x y z
N ALA A 1 -20.17 21.16 -16.56
CA ALA A 1 -19.71 19.76 -16.72
C ALA A 1 -20.76 18.85 -16.09
N THR A 2 -21.21 17.80 -16.80
CA THR A 2 -22.21 16.86 -16.29
C THR A 2 -21.56 15.80 -15.40
N ILE A 3 -22.29 15.25 -14.43
CA ILE A 3 -21.81 14.17 -13.53
C ILE A 3 -21.23 13.01 -14.34
N THR A 4 -21.86 12.67 -15.46
CA THR A 4 -21.37 11.66 -16.41
C THR A 4 -19.96 11.96 -16.93
N GLY A 5 -19.63 13.22 -17.20
CA GLY A 5 -18.29 13.61 -17.65
C GLY A 5 -17.20 13.31 -16.60
N TYR A 6 -17.50 13.53 -15.32
CA TYR A 6 -16.57 13.21 -14.23
C TYR A 6 -16.38 11.70 -14.03
N ILE A 7 -17.45 10.91 -14.16
CA ILE A 7 -17.39 9.45 -14.06
C ILE A 7 -16.57 8.87 -15.23
N THR A 8 -16.82 9.31 -16.46
CA THR A 8 -16.07 8.83 -17.62
C THR A 8 -14.59 9.19 -17.53
N LEU A 9 -14.25 10.40 -17.09
CA LEU A 9 -12.86 10.83 -16.92
C LEU A 9 -12.13 10.04 -15.84
N SER A 10 -12.76 9.84 -14.68
CA SER A 10 -12.17 9.04 -13.58
C SER A 10 -11.99 7.57 -13.99
N MET A 11 -12.94 7.00 -14.73
CA MET A 11 -12.82 5.64 -15.27
C MET A 11 -11.68 5.53 -16.30
N GLN A 12 -11.54 6.49 -17.22
CA GLN A 12 -10.42 6.53 -18.17
C GLN A 12 -9.07 6.65 -17.48
N LEU A 13 -8.98 7.49 -16.44
CA LEU A 13 -7.77 7.60 -15.62
C LEU A 13 -7.46 6.28 -14.93
N TYR A 14 -8.43 5.65 -14.26
CA TYR A 14 -8.23 4.38 -13.57
C TYR A 14 -7.79 3.24 -14.50
N LEU A 15 -8.34 3.19 -15.72
CA LEU A 15 -7.98 2.19 -16.73
C LEU A 15 -6.65 2.50 -17.44
N SER A 16 -6.08 3.68 -17.24
CA SER A 16 -4.79 4.04 -17.84
C SER A 16 -3.68 3.16 -17.24
N PRO A 17 -2.83 2.54 -18.07
CA PRO A 17 -1.68 1.75 -17.59
C PRO A 17 -0.73 2.56 -16.69
N MET A 18 -0.75 3.89 -16.81
CA MET A 18 0.08 4.79 -15.99
C MET A 18 -0.52 5.09 -14.62
N TYR A 19 -1.82 4.86 -14.41
CA TYR A 19 -2.48 5.16 -13.14
C TYR A 19 -1.92 4.32 -11.99
N TRP A 20 -1.65 3.04 -12.28
CA TRP A 20 -1.07 2.09 -11.32
C TRP A 20 0.46 1.99 -11.41
N LYS A 21 1.09 2.78 -12.30
CA LYS A 21 2.54 2.73 -12.46
C LYS A 21 3.20 3.53 -11.35
N GLN A 22 3.76 2.80 -10.40
CA GLN A 22 4.63 3.34 -9.36
C GLN A 22 5.95 2.57 -9.42
N ASP A 23 7.07 3.27 -9.23
CA ASP A 23 8.37 2.61 -9.20
C ASP A 23 8.37 1.51 -8.12
N TYR A 24 9.02 0.41 -8.46
CA TYR A 24 9.15 -0.77 -7.62
C TYR A 24 10.58 -0.79 -7.09
N HIS A 25 10.75 -0.94 -5.78
CA HIS A 25 12.07 -0.94 -5.11
C HIS A 25 12.83 0.38 -5.17
N THR A 26 12.13 1.51 -5.13
CA THR A 26 12.78 2.80 -4.88
C THR A 26 13.09 2.95 -3.39
N SER A 27 14.25 2.42 -2.99
CA SER A 27 15.10 3.10 -2.00
C SER A 27 14.72 3.01 -0.52
N ALA A 28 14.44 1.83 0.02
CA ALA A 28 14.43 1.65 1.47
C ALA A 28 15.71 0.96 1.98
N LEU A 29 16.68 1.76 2.44
CA LEU A 29 17.90 1.25 3.09
C LEU A 29 17.65 0.70 4.51
N SER A 30 16.41 0.72 4.99
CA SER A 30 16.00 0.15 6.28
C SER A 30 14.69 -0.62 6.16
N GLY A 31 14.52 -1.64 7.02
CA GLY A 31 13.28 -2.43 7.07
C GLY A 31 12.05 -1.58 7.38
N HIS A 32 12.19 -0.53 8.20
CA HIS A 32 11.12 0.43 8.46
C HIS A 32 10.70 1.18 7.20
N ALA A 33 11.65 1.77 6.47
CA ALA A 33 11.36 2.46 5.21
C ALA A 33 10.72 1.54 4.18
N TRP A 34 11.14 0.28 4.13
CA TRP A 34 10.60 -0.73 3.21
C TRP A 34 9.15 -1.06 3.56
N THR A 35 8.88 -1.24 4.85
CA THR A 35 7.53 -1.45 5.36
C THR A 35 6.62 -0.27 5.01
N GLN A 36 7.11 0.97 5.13
CA GLN A 36 6.35 2.16 4.73
C GLN A 36 6.06 2.21 3.22
N GLU A 37 6.99 1.75 2.37
CA GLU A 37 6.76 1.61 0.93
C GLU A 37 5.63 0.62 0.62
N LEU A 38 5.55 -0.49 1.34
CA LEU A 38 4.47 -1.47 1.17
C LEU A 38 3.12 -0.94 1.61
N ILE A 39 3.06 -0.20 2.73
CA ILE A 39 1.82 0.37 3.27
C ILE A 39 1.23 1.42 2.33
N HIS A 40 2.08 2.28 1.75
CA HIS A 40 1.65 3.40 0.92
C HIS A 40 1.67 3.10 -0.59
N GLY A 41 2.20 1.95 -0.98
CA GLY A 41 2.25 1.49 -2.36
C GLY A 41 0.95 0.83 -2.81
N HIS A 42 1.03 0.17 -3.96
CA HIS A 42 -0.10 -0.59 -4.49
C HIS A 42 -0.55 -1.68 -3.50
N PRO A 43 -1.86 -1.85 -3.23
CA PRO A 43 -2.39 -2.81 -2.24
C PRO A 43 -1.89 -4.25 -2.44
N ASP A 44 -1.73 -4.68 -3.70
CA ASP A 44 -1.22 -6.01 -4.01
C ASP A 44 0.24 -6.23 -3.60
N ARG A 45 1.04 -5.17 -3.36
CA ARG A 45 2.46 -5.31 -2.97
C ARG A 45 2.59 -5.98 -1.62
N ILE A 46 1.80 -5.56 -0.63
CA ILE A 46 1.87 -6.18 0.70
C ILE A 46 1.42 -7.64 0.67
N TYR A 47 0.44 -7.97 -0.18
CA TYR A 47 0.04 -9.35 -0.40
C TYR A 47 1.12 -10.17 -1.10
N THR A 48 1.79 -9.59 -2.09
CA THR A 48 2.85 -10.27 -2.85
C THR A 48 4.08 -10.54 -1.99
N GLU A 49 4.46 -9.58 -1.14
CA GLU A 49 5.69 -9.65 -0.34
C GLU A 49 5.48 -10.36 1.01
N LEU A 50 4.34 -10.14 1.69
CA LEU A 50 4.07 -10.70 3.02
C LEU A 50 3.03 -11.82 3.01
N GLY A 51 2.38 -12.11 1.89
CA GLY A 51 1.34 -13.13 1.79
C GLY A 51 0.02 -12.78 2.48
N MET A 52 -0.19 -11.52 2.87
CA MET A 52 -1.38 -11.07 3.59
C MET A 52 -1.87 -9.70 3.13
N GLN A 53 -3.15 -9.40 3.34
CA GLN A 53 -3.73 -8.11 3.00
C GLN A 53 -3.32 -7.02 3.99
N LEU A 54 -3.34 -5.75 3.54
CA LEU A 54 -2.93 -4.58 4.34
C LEU A 54 -3.65 -4.49 5.69
N HIS A 55 -4.95 -4.77 5.72
CA HIS A 55 -5.73 -4.73 6.95
C HIS A 55 -5.33 -5.83 7.95
N VAL A 56 -4.91 -7.00 7.47
CA VAL A 56 -4.42 -8.12 8.31
C VAL A 56 -3.07 -7.75 8.91
N TYR A 57 -2.20 -7.12 8.13
CA TYR A 57 -0.92 -6.61 8.61
C TYR A 57 -1.10 -5.59 9.76
N PHE A 58 -2.05 -4.66 9.63
CA PHE A 58 -2.36 -3.71 10.72
C PHE A 58 -2.92 -4.40 11.96
N ALA A 59 -3.78 -5.41 11.80
CA ALA A 59 -4.29 -6.19 12.93
C ALA A 59 -3.15 -6.89 13.69
N LEU A 60 -2.19 -7.48 12.96
CA LEU A 60 -1.00 -8.09 13.55
C LEU A 60 -0.16 -7.07 14.32
N LEU A 61 0.11 -5.89 13.75
CA LEU A 61 0.85 -4.82 14.43
C LEU A 61 0.15 -4.37 15.73
N MET A 62 -1.18 -4.24 15.69
CA MET A 62 -1.97 -3.86 16.86
C MET A 62 -1.85 -4.92 17.96
N GLU A 63 -1.96 -6.20 17.62
CA GLU A 63 -1.83 -7.32 18.56
C GLU A 63 -0.44 -7.33 19.21
N LEU A 64 0.62 -7.18 18.40
CA LEU A 64 2.00 -7.13 18.90
C LEU A 64 2.21 -5.99 19.91
N ARG A 65 1.67 -4.81 19.62
CA ARG A 65 1.73 -3.67 20.54
C ARG A 65 0.94 -3.92 21.82
N MET A 66 -0.23 -4.55 21.74
CA MET A 66 -1.01 -4.93 22.92
C MET A 66 -0.28 -5.94 23.80
N MET A 67 0.54 -6.81 23.21
CA MET A 67 1.41 -7.74 23.94
C MET A 67 2.68 -7.07 24.52
N GLY A 68 2.89 -5.77 24.25
CA GLY A 68 4.04 -5.01 24.74
C GLY A 68 5.30 -5.14 23.87
N TYR A 69 5.17 -5.62 22.63
CA TYR A 69 6.26 -5.58 21.66
C TYR A 69 6.34 -4.19 21.02
N GLU A 70 7.51 -3.58 21.13
CA GLU A 70 7.84 -2.29 20.53
C GLU A 70 8.61 -2.47 19.22
N ASP A 71 8.76 -1.39 18.46
CA ASP A 71 9.53 -1.39 17.22
C ASP A 71 10.97 -1.87 17.48
N SER A 72 11.42 -2.84 16.68
CA SER A 72 12.81 -3.30 16.73
C SER A 72 13.77 -2.18 16.33
N ARG A 73 14.91 -2.12 17.01
CA ARG A 73 15.95 -1.10 16.83
C ARG A 73 16.75 -1.29 15.55
#